data_AF-A0A3D0WTW1-F1
#
_entry.id   AF-A0A3D0WTW1-F1
#
_cell.length_a   1.000
_cell.length_b   1.000
_cell.length_c   1.000
_cell.angle_alpha   90.00
_cell.angle_beta   90.00
_cell.angle_gamma   90.00
#
_symmetry.space_group_name_H-M   'P 1'
#
loop_
_entity.id
_entity.type
_entity.pdbx_description
1 polymer ?
#
loop_
_entity_poly.entity_id
_entity_poly.type
_entity_poly.pdbx_seq_one_letter_code
_entity_poly.pdbx_strand_id
1 'polypeptide(L)'
;MSVKLKKKGISLLFVLLSFASLSAQYQPHWDSLDKREVPQWWQDAKFGIFIHWGLYSVPAYAPVNEVDGIYEKYAEHYYNRLLTGNKFFQDFHAKQYGEHFKYADFAPLFKAEYFNSDEWAELFREAGAKYVVLTSKHHDGFCLWPSTQSPHWNSVVMGPHTDLIGKLSTSVRNTGLRFGLYYSLLEWAHPLYSQPTIEKWVDRHMIPQMKELVNNYKPEIIFSDGEWDYDSKTLKSEE
;
A
#
# COMPACT_ATOMS: atom_id res chain seq x y z
N MET A 1 75.16 26.27 -37.55
CA MET A 1 73.88 25.53 -37.43
C MET A 1 73.56 25.37 -35.95
N SER A 2 72.63 26.15 -35.40
CA SER A 2 72.16 26.03 -34.01
C SER A 2 70.64 25.89 -34.04
N VAL A 3 70.13 24.74 -33.61
CA VAL A 3 68.70 24.42 -33.61
C VAL A 3 68.17 24.70 -32.20
N LYS A 4 67.28 25.69 -32.07
CA LYS A 4 66.51 25.96 -30.84
C LYS A 4 65.31 25.00 -30.76
N LEU A 5 65.30 24.09 -29.78
CA LEU A 5 64.08 23.36 -29.41
C LEU A 5 63.15 24.28 -28.61
N LYS A 6 61.94 24.55 -29.14
CA LYS A 6 60.84 25.13 -28.37
C LYS A 6 60.15 24.01 -27.59
N LYS A 7 60.25 24.04 -26.26
CA LYS A 7 59.39 23.24 -25.37
C LYS A 7 57.95 23.76 -25.47
N LYS A 8 57.06 22.96 -26.08
CA LYS A 8 55.61 23.17 -25.96
C LYS A 8 55.16 22.53 -24.65
N GLY A 9 54.79 23.35 -23.67
CA GLY A 9 54.15 22.88 -22.44
C GLY A 9 52.75 22.38 -22.77
N ILE A 10 52.50 21.10 -22.56
CA ILE A 10 51.16 20.52 -22.57
C ILE A 10 50.56 20.83 -21.18
N SER A 11 49.63 21.79 -21.13
CA SER A 11 48.80 21.97 -19.93
C SER A 11 47.74 20.86 -19.93
N LEU A 12 47.86 19.93 -18.99
CA LEU A 12 46.83 18.93 -18.71
C LEU A 12 45.65 19.65 -18.02
N LEU A 13 44.55 19.82 -18.75
CA LEU A 13 43.31 20.30 -18.17
C LEU A 13 42.65 19.14 -17.41
N PHE A 14 42.78 19.12 -16.08
CA PHE A 14 42.02 18.19 -15.24
C PHE A 14 40.55 18.62 -15.26
N VAL A 15 39.71 17.88 -16.00
CA VAL A 15 38.25 17.96 -15.86
C VAL A 15 37.91 17.26 -14.54
N LEU A 16 37.72 18.05 -13.49
CA LEU A 16 37.09 17.62 -12.25
C LEU A 16 35.62 17.28 -12.56
N LEU A 17 35.35 16.01 -12.85
CA LEU A 17 33.99 15.46 -12.78
C LEU A 17 33.53 15.60 -11.32
N SER A 18 32.73 16.63 -11.07
CA SER A 18 32.02 16.80 -9.81
C SER A 18 31.07 15.61 -9.67
N PHE A 19 31.42 14.66 -8.80
CA PHE A 19 30.43 13.72 -8.26
C PHE A 19 29.46 14.54 -7.43
N ALA A 20 28.41 15.06 -8.07
CA ALA A 20 27.25 15.54 -7.35
C ALA A 20 26.67 14.31 -6.65
N SER A 21 26.90 14.21 -5.34
CA SER A 21 26.16 13.30 -4.49
C SER A 21 24.68 13.57 -4.76
N LEU A 22 23.96 12.57 -5.31
CA LEU A 22 22.51 12.56 -5.33
C LEU A 22 22.04 12.55 -3.87
N SER A 23 22.00 13.73 -3.27
CA SER A 23 21.39 13.93 -1.97
C SER A 23 19.90 13.81 -2.20
N ALA A 24 19.23 12.95 -1.43
CA ALA A 24 17.78 12.93 -1.42
C ALA A 24 17.26 14.35 -1.15
N GLN A 25 16.24 14.78 -1.89
CA GLN A 25 15.66 16.12 -1.79
C GLN A 25 15.19 16.44 -0.35
N TYR A 26 14.86 15.40 0.42
CA TYR A 26 14.46 15.48 1.83
C TYR A 26 15.34 14.57 2.68
N GLN A 27 15.61 15.01 3.92
CA GLN A 27 16.27 14.22 4.96
C GLN A 27 15.23 13.54 5.86
N PRO A 28 15.55 12.39 6.51
CA PRO A 28 14.60 11.62 7.31
C PRO A 28 14.41 12.23 8.71
N HIS A 29 13.92 13.47 8.75
CA HIS A 29 13.52 14.14 9.98
C HIS A 29 12.43 15.19 9.68
N TRP A 30 11.52 15.43 10.63
CA TRP A 30 10.34 16.28 10.40
C TRP A 30 10.65 17.68 9.86
N ASP A 31 11.67 18.36 10.40
CA ASP A 31 12.08 19.70 9.91
C ASP A 31 12.43 19.74 8.41
N SER A 32 12.84 18.61 7.83
CA SER A 32 13.05 18.50 6.38
C SER A 32 11.80 18.03 5.66
N LEU A 33 11.07 17.04 6.20
CA LEU A 33 9.90 16.44 5.56
C LEU A 33 8.72 17.42 5.47
N ASP A 34 8.52 18.24 6.50
CA ASP A 34 7.43 19.22 6.59
C ASP A 34 7.62 20.40 5.62
N LYS A 35 8.83 20.57 5.05
CA LYS A 35 9.08 21.51 3.94
C LYS A 35 8.52 21.02 2.61
N ARG A 36 8.00 19.80 2.53
CA ARG A 36 7.39 19.27 1.31
C ARG A 36 6.05 19.97 1.06
N GLU A 37 6.01 20.75 0.00
CA GLU A 37 4.77 21.40 -0.44
C GLU A 37 3.74 20.36 -0.88
N VAL A 38 2.48 20.62 -0.56
CA VAL A 38 1.35 19.83 -1.07
C VAL A 38 1.27 20.04 -2.58
N PRO A 39 1.40 18.98 -3.41
CA PRO A 39 1.39 19.13 -4.85
C PRO A 39 0.13 19.84 -5.35
N GLN A 40 0.28 20.78 -6.30
CA GLN A 40 -0.84 21.58 -6.80
C GLN A 40 -1.99 20.71 -7.33
N TRP A 41 -1.69 19.61 -8.02
CA TRP A 41 -2.70 18.70 -8.53
C TRP A 41 -3.62 18.14 -7.44
N TRP A 42 -3.10 17.89 -6.22
CA TRP A 42 -3.89 17.38 -5.10
C TRP A 42 -4.86 18.45 -4.59
N GLN A 43 -4.39 19.69 -4.52
CA GLN A 43 -5.24 20.82 -4.18
C GLN A 43 -6.35 21.01 -5.22
N ASP A 44 -6.06 20.78 -6.51
CA ASP A 44 -7.03 20.94 -7.60
C ASP A 44 -7.98 19.75 -7.76
N ALA A 45 -7.60 18.55 -7.28
CA ALA A 45 -8.30 17.31 -7.55
C ALA A 45 -9.73 17.28 -7.00
N LYS A 46 -9.94 17.76 -5.76
CA LYS A 46 -11.20 17.84 -4.99
C LYS A 46 -11.96 16.53 -4.73
N PHE A 47 -11.92 15.58 -5.65
CA PHE A 47 -12.69 14.34 -5.62
C PHE A 47 -11.86 13.16 -6.11
N GLY A 48 -11.91 12.06 -5.36
CA GLY A 48 -11.29 10.80 -5.70
C GLY A 48 -12.10 9.61 -5.19
N ILE A 49 -11.76 8.43 -5.71
CA ILE A 49 -12.39 7.16 -5.34
C ILE A 49 -11.47 6.40 -4.40
N PHE A 50 -12.05 5.83 -3.35
CA PHE A 50 -11.35 4.93 -2.45
C PHE A 50 -11.96 3.53 -2.57
N ILE A 51 -11.12 2.53 -2.76
CA ILE A 51 -11.50 1.14 -2.97
C ILE A 51 -10.95 0.31 -1.81
N HIS A 52 -11.85 -0.18 -0.96
CA HIS A 52 -11.56 -1.27 -0.02
C HIS A 52 -11.92 -2.60 -0.67
N TRP A 53 -10.91 -3.39 -0.97
CA TRP A 53 -11.08 -4.68 -1.63
C TRP A 53 -10.04 -5.68 -1.12
N GLY A 54 -10.48 -6.90 -0.80
CA GLY A 54 -9.64 -7.93 -0.19
C GLY A 54 -10.44 -9.17 0.17
N LEU A 55 -9.88 -10.06 1.00
CA LEU A 55 -10.54 -11.34 1.33
C LEU A 55 -11.90 -11.15 1.99
N TYR A 56 -12.06 -10.12 2.82
CA TYR A 56 -13.31 -9.73 3.46
C TYR A 56 -14.44 -9.40 2.47
N SER A 57 -14.12 -9.12 1.20
CA SER A 57 -15.12 -8.93 0.14
C SER A 57 -15.80 -10.24 -0.29
N VAL A 58 -15.23 -11.41 0.04
CA VAL A 58 -15.84 -12.71 -0.21
C VAL A 58 -17.03 -12.97 0.72
N PRO A 59 -16.89 -12.90 2.06
CA PRO A 59 -18.04 -13.05 2.94
C PRO A 59 -19.00 -11.86 2.92
N ALA A 60 -18.51 -10.65 2.56
CA ALA A 60 -19.30 -9.45 2.31
C ALA A 60 -20.39 -9.17 3.36
N TYR A 61 -20.05 -9.35 4.65
CA TYR A 61 -21.01 -9.28 5.74
C TYR A 61 -20.57 -8.36 6.86
N ALA A 62 -21.54 -7.57 7.33
CA ALA A 62 -21.53 -6.88 8.61
C ALA A 62 -22.98 -6.73 9.11
N PRO A 63 -23.23 -6.65 10.42
CA PRO A 63 -24.56 -6.52 11.01
C PRO A 63 -25.09 -5.08 10.96
N VAL A 64 -25.27 -4.52 9.75
CA VAL A 64 -25.52 -3.07 9.53
C VAL A 64 -26.81 -2.57 10.20
N ASN A 65 -27.81 -3.44 10.35
CA ASN A 65 -29.13 -3.10 10.90
C ASN A 65 -29.27 -3.51 12.37
N GLU A 66 -28.39 -4.35 12.88
CA GLU A 66 -28.46 -4.96 14.21
C GLU A 66 -27.59 -4.24 15.24
N VAL A 67 -26.69 -3.37 14.80
CA VAL A 67 -25.80 -2.57 15.67
C VAL A 67 -25.95 -1.08 15.40
N ASP A 68 -25.70 -0.26 16.41
CA ASP A 68 -25.72 1.20 16.27
C ASP A 68 -24.34 1.76 15.90
N GLY A 69 -23.26 1.15 16.43
CA GLY A 69 -21.89 1.63 16.26
C GLY A 69 -21.41 1.57 14.81
N ILE A 70 -20.93 2.69 14.27
CA ILE A 70 -20.48 2.80 12.87
C ILE A 70 -19.38 1.78 12.55
N TYR A 71 -18.35 1.67 13.41
CA TYR A 71 -17.22 0.75 13.22
C TYR A 71 -17.58 -0.74 13.39
N GLU A 72 -18.76 -1.04 13.94
CA GLU A 72 -19.28 -2.41 14.03
C GLU A 72 -19.89 -2.87 12.70
N LYS A 73 -20.16 -1.93 11.80
CA LYS A 73 -20.75 -2.14 10.48
C LYS A 73 -19.70 -2.35 9.38
N TYR A 74 -18.42 -2.34 9.72
CA TYR A 74 -17.31 -2.47 8.78
C TYR A 74 -17.11 -3.95 8.41
N ALA A 75 -17.46 -4.30 7.17
CA ALA A 75 -17.30 -5.66 6.67
C ALA A 75 -15.83 -6.04 6.49
N GLU A 76 -14.96 -5.07 6.22
CA GLU A 76 -13.51 -5.25 6.17
C GLU A 76 -12.87 -5.60 7.53
N HIS A 77 -13.63 -5.45 8.62
CA HIS A 77 -13.24 -5.93 9.96
C HIS A 77 -13.59 -7.39 10.22
N TYR A 78 -14.12 -8.12 9.22
CA TYR A 78 -14.57 -9.51 9.37
C TYR A 78 -13.57 -10.40 10.10
N TYR A 79 -12.29 -10.37 9.73
CA TYR A 79 -11.27 -11.20 10.36
C TYR A 79 -11.10 -10.88 11.85
N ASN A 80 -10.96 -9.60 12.21
CA ASN A 80 -10.87 -9.19 13.61
C ASN A 80 -12.12 -9.57 14.41
N ARG A 81 -13.31 -9.46 13.80
CA ARG A 81 -14.57 -9.83 14.44
C ARG A 81 -14.65 -11.33 14.72
N LEU A 82 -14.07 -12.16 13.84
CA LEU A 82 -13.88 -13.58 14.14
C LEU A 82 -12.87 -13.79 15.28
N LEU A 83 -11.68 -13.18 15.21
CA LEU A 83 -10.63 -13.32 16.23
C LEU A 83 -11.10 -12.92 17.64
N THR A 84 -11.92 -11.87 17.72
CA THR A 84 -12.46 -11.34 18.99
C THR A 84 -13.75 -12.03 19.44
N GLY A 85 -14.24 -13.03 18.69
CA GLY A 85 -15.42 -13.80 19.06
C GLY A 85 -16.74 -13.02 18.97
N ASN A 86 -16.83 -12.02 18.08
CA ASN A 86 -18.08 -11.26 17.91
C ASN A 86 -19.21 -12.17 17.43
N LYS A 87 -20.30 -12.21 18.22
CA LYS A 87 -21.40 -13.15 18.01
C LYS A 87 -22.07 -13.06 16.63
N PHE A 88 -22.33 -11.85 16.13
CA PHE A 88 -22.99 -11.68 14.83
C PHE A 88 -22.16 -12.25 13.68
N PHE A 89 -20.85 -12.03 13.72
CA PHE A 89 -19.93 -12.54 12.71
C PHE A 89 -19.71 -14.05 12.86
N GLN A 90 -19.57 -14.56 14.08
CA GLN A 90 -19.43 -16.00 14.35
C GLN A 90 -20.66 -16.80 13.91
N ASP A 91 -21.87 -16.33 14.28
CA ASP A 91 -23.12 -17.00 13.90
C ASP A 91 -23.31 -17.01 12.37
N PHE A 92 -23.05 -15.88 11.70
CA PHE A 92 -23.10 -15.81 10.24
C PHE A 92 -22.06 -16.74 9.60
N HIS A 93 -20.81 -16.73 10.11
CA HIS A 93 -19.73 -17.55 9.57
C HIS A 93 -20.04 -19.04 9.68
N ALA A 94 -20.44 -19.50 10.87
CA ALA A 94 -20.80 -20.89 11.11
C ALA A 94 -22.00 -21.32 10.25
N LYS A 95 -23.00 -20.46 10.09
CA LYS A 95 -24.18 -20.74 9.26
C LYS A 95 -23.86 -20.86 7.77
N GLN A 96 -23.02 -19.98 7.23
CA GLN A 96 -22.76 -19.91 5.78
C GLN A 96 -21.61 -20.82 5.33
N TYR A 97 -20.59 -20.98 6.16
CA TYR A 97 -19.33 -21.65 5.78
C TYR A 97 -19.01 -22.88 6.64
N GLY A 98 -19.63 -23.00 7.82
CA GLY A 98 -19.39 -24.08 8.78
C GLY A 98 -18.36 -23.71 9.86
N GLU A 99 -18.43 -24.38 11.02
CA GLU A 99 -17.62 -24.06 12.20
C GLU A 99 -16.11 -24.30 12.03
N HIS A 100 -15.72 -25.10 11.04
CA HIS A 100 -14.32 -25.43 10.78
C HIS A 100 -13.71 -24.63 9.62
N PHE A 101 -14.52 -23.83 8.93
CA PHE A 101 -14.02 -22.91 7.91
C PHE A 101 -13.27 -21.77 8.60
N LYS A 102 -12.07 -21.46 8.13
CA LYS A 102 -11.22 -20.40 8.69
C LYS A 102 -11.25 -19.20 7.76
N TYR A 103 -10.97 -18.00 8.30
CA TYR A 103 -10.83 -16.80 7.48
C TYR A 103 -9.84 -16.98 6.32
N ALA A 104 -8.75 -17.71 6.56
CA ALA A 104 -7.75 -17.99 5.54
C ALA A 104 -8.29 -18.81 4.35
N ASP A 105 -9.34 -19.59 4.55
CA ASP A 105 -9.96 -20.41 3.49
C ASP A 105 -10.73 -19.54 2.48
N PHE A 106 -10.93 -18.25 2.74
CA PHE A 106 -11.43 -17.29 1.74
C PHE A 106 -10.39 -16.93 0.67
N ALA A 107 -9.10 -17.11 0.92
CA ALA A 107 -8.04 -16.76 -0.04
C ALA A 107 -8.21 -17.41 -1.43
N PRO A 108 -8.43 -18.73 -1.56
CA PRO A 108 -8.72 -19.34 -2.87
C PRO A 108 -10.09 -18.99 -3.44
N LEU A 109 -11.03 -18.48 -2.64
CA LEU A 109 -12.37 -18.07 -3.07
C LEU A 109 -12.40 -16.63 -3.60
N PHE A 110 -11.44 -15.80 -3.20
CA PHE A 110 -11.24 -14.47 -3.74
C PHE A 110 -10.64 -14.54 -5.15
N LYS A 111 -11.45 -14.85 -6.15
CA LYS A 111 -10.96 -15.10 -7.52
C LYS A 111 -10.92 -13.88 -8.43
N ALA A 112 -11.69 -12.84 -8.10
CA ALA A 112 -11.87 -11.66 -8.95
C ALA A 112 -12.28 -12.00 -10.41
N GLU A 113 -13.16 -12.99 -10.60
CA GLU A 113 -13.51 -13.57 -11.93
C GLU A 113 -14.01 -12.55 -12.95
N TYR A 114 -14.63 -11.45 -12.49
CA TYR A 114 -15.16 -10.38 -13.33
C TYR A 114 -14.37 -9.07 -13.24
N PHE A 115 -13.17 -9.10 -12.68
CA PHE A 115 -12.36 -7.89 -12.55
C PHE A 115 -11.80 -7.46 -13.91
N ASN A 116 -12.22 -6.29 -14.37
CA ASN A 116 -11.66 -5.58 -15.51
C ASN A 116 -11.17 -4.19 -15.07
N SER A 117 -9.85 -3.99 -15.06
CA SER A 117 -9.25 -2.75 -14.59
C SER A 117 -9.53 -1.55 -15.51
N ASP A 118 -9.69 -1.78 -16.82
CA ASP A 118 -9.99 -0.71 -17.77
C ASP A 118 -11.44 -0.22 -17.62
N GLU A 119 -12.39 -1.13 -17.40
CA GLU A 119 -13.79 -0.77 -17.11
C GLU A 119 -13.91 0.02 -15.80
N TRP A 120 -13.18 -0.39 -14.76
CA TRP A 120 -13.12 0.36 -13.50
C TRP A 120 -12.54 1.75 -13.69
N ALA A 121 -11.38 1.85 -14.36
CA ALA A 121 -10.74 3.14 -14.61
C ALA A 121 -11.63 4.09 -15.41
N GLU A 122 -12.32 3.59 -16.43
CA GLU A 122 -13.27 4.35 -17.22
C GLU A 122 -14.44 4.83 -16.35
N LEU A 123 -15.05 3.94 -15.56
CA LEU A 123 -16.12 4.30 -14.62
C LEU A 123 -15.68 5.41 -13.65
N PHE A 124 -14.47 5.33 -13.10
CA PHE A 124 -13.97 6.35 -12.18
C PHE A 124 -13.76 7.70 -12.88
N ARG A 125 -13.33 7.68 -14.15
CA ARG A 125 -13.19 8.88 -14.97
C ARG A 125 -14.56 9.50 -15.24
N GLU A 126 -15.55 8.70 -15.64
CA GLU A 126 -16.93 9.14 -15.91
C GLU A 126 -17.61 9.71 -14.67
N ALA A 127 -17.32 9.14 -13.49
CA ALA A 127 -17.75 9.69 -12.20
C ALA A 127 -17.16 11.08 -11.89
N GLY A 128 -16.15 11.53 -12.65
CA GLY A 128 -15.49 12.82 -12.49
C GLY A 128 -14.33 12.82 -11.49
N ALA A 129 -13.91 11.65 -11.00
CA ALA A 129 -12.79 11.53 -10.08
C ALA A 129 -11.49 12.06 -10.72
N LYS A 130 -10.54 12.48 -9.87
CA LYS A 130 -9.20 12.92 -10.30
C LYS A 130 -8.08 12.01 -9.79
N TYR A 131 -8.38 11.20 -8.79
CA TYR A 131 -7.48 10.18 -8.28
C TYR A 131 -8.26 8.96 -7.77
N VAL A 132 -7.57 7.82 -7.71
CA VAL A 132 -8.08 6.57 -7.16
C VAL A 132 -7.09 6.04 -6.13
N VAL A 133 -7.57 5.61 -4.97
CA VAL A 133 -6.78 4.94 -3.93
C VAL A 133 -7.29 3.51 -3.76
N LEU A 134 -6.40 2.53 -3.87
CA LEU A 134 -6.71 1.12 -3.62
C LEU A 134 -6.06 0.65 -2.31
N THR A 135 -6.77 -0.13 -1.50
CA THR A 135 -6.17 -0.87 -0.39
C THR A 135 -5.12 -1.84 -0.92
N SER A 136 -3.83 -1.54 -0.73
CA SER A 136 -2.75 -2.47 -1.10
C SER A 136 -2.78 -3.70 -0.19
N LYS A 137 -2.87 -3.46 1.12
CA LYS A 137 -3.02 -4.42 2.21
C LYS A 137 -3.88 -3.76 3.28
N HIS A 138 -4.94 -4.44 3.73
CA HIS A 138 -5.75 -4.00 4.86
C HIS A 138 -5.24 -4.61 6.18
N HIS A 139 -5.96 -4.41 7.27
CA HIS A 139 -5.59 -4.94 8.59
C HIS A 139 -5.52 -6.49 8.68
N ASP A 140 -6.13 -7.20 7.73
CA ASP A 140 -6.09 -8.67 7.66
C ASP A 140 -4.79 -9.23 7.08
N GLY A 141 -3.91 -8.38 6.55
CA GLY A 141 -2.60 -8.75 6.04
C GLY A 141 -2.54 -9.25 4.60
N PHE A 142 -3.68 -9.45 3.93
CA PHE A 142 -3.65 -9.98 2.55
C PHE A 142 -3.21 -8.91 1.54
N CYS A 143 -2.13 -9.20 0.81
CA CYS A 143 -1.55 -8.25 -0.13
C CYS A 143 -2.15 -8.36 -1.54
N LEU A 144 -2.53 -7.24 -2.15
CA LEU A 144 -3.02 -7.17 -3.54
C LEU A 144 -1.89 -7.08 -4.60
N TRP A 145 -0.66 -7.36 -4.19
CA TRP A 145 0.54 -7.39 -5.03
C TRP A 145 1.47 -8.55 -4.62
N PRO A 146 2.44 -8.97 -5.44
CA PRO A 146 3.36 -10.06 -5.09
C PRO A 146 4.44 -9.62 -4.09
N SER A 147 4.04 -9.33 -2.84
CA SER A 147 4.98 -8.88 -1.81
C SER A 147 6.00 -9.96 -1.45
N THR A 148 7.28 -9.59 -1.38
CA THR A 148 8.33 -10.52 -0.92
C THR A 148 8.30 -10.76 0.58
N GLN A 149 7.64 -9.89 1.35
CA GLN A 149 7.42 -10.06 2.79
C GLN A 149 6.19 -10.92 3.09
N SER A 150 5.38 -11.23 2.09
CA SER A 150 4.22 -12.12 2.20
C SER A 150 4.15 -13.05 0.98
N PRO A 151 5.19 -13.85 0.72
CA PRO A 151 5.38 -14.56 -0.56
C PRO A 151 4.34 -15.65 -0.82
N HIS A 152 3.60 -16.06 0.22
CA HIS A 152 2.56 -17.10 0.17
C HIS A 152 1.17 -16.56 0.52
N TRP A 153 1.04 -15.25 0.74
CA TRP A 153 -0.19 -14.62 1.23
C TRP A 153 -0.51 -13.34 0.45
N ASN A 154 -0.77 -13.50 -0.84
CA ASN A 154 -1.08 -12.41 -1.75
C ASN A 154 -1.91 -12.85 -2.96
N SER A 155 -2.48 -11.88 -3.68
CA SER A 155 -3.35 -12.08 -4.85
C SER A 155 -2.68 -12.71 -6.09
N VAL A 156 -1.35 -12.79 -6.14
CA VAL A 156 -0.63 -13.45 -7.26
C VAL A 156 -0.50 -14.95 -7.02
N VAL A 157 -0.26 -15.35 -5.77
CA VAL A 157 -0.08 -16.75 -5.40
C VAL A 157 -1.37 -17.44 -4.96
N MET A 158 -2.33 -16.68 -4.44
CA MET A 158 -3.65 -17.14 -4.02
C MET A 158 -4.75 -16.42 -4.79
N GLY A 159 -5.90 -17.07 -4.98
CA GLY A 159 -7.12 -16.42 -5.45
C GLY A 159 -7.01 -15.91 -6.91
N PRO A 160 -6.87 -14.59 -7.16
CA PRO A 160 -6.95 -14.03 -8.52
C PRO A 160 -5.79 -14.36 -9.46
N HIS A 161 -4.69 -14.87 -8.91
CA HIS A 161 -3.44 -15.15 -9.64
C HIS A 161 -2.94 -13.97 -10.49
N THR A 162 -3.10 -12.76 -9.97
CA THR A 162 -2.91 -11.51 -10.72
C THR A 162 -2.34 -10.43 -9.80
N ASP A 163 -1.39 -9.64 -10.30
CA ASP A 163 -0.98 -8.39 -9.64
C ASP A 163 -2.08 -7.33 -9.84
N LEU A 164 -2.97 -7.22 -8.86
CA LEU A 164 -4.14 -6.35 -8.93
C LEU A 164 -3.76 -4.86 -8.88
N ILE A 165 -2.74 -4.50 -8.08
CA ILE A 165 -2.21 -3.13 -8.04
C ILE A 165 -1.60 -2.77 -9.39
N GLY A 166 -0.75 -3.64 -9.96
CA GLY A 166 -0.10 -3.40 -11.25
C GLY A 166 -1.10 -3.19 -12.38
N LYS A 167 -2.13 -4.03 -12.46
CA LYS A 167 -3.21 -3.86 -13.45
C LYS A 167 -3.99 -2.57 -13.25
N LEU A 168 -4.53 -2.35 -12.05
CA LEU A 168 -5.41 -1.19 -11.82
C LEU A 168 -4.66 0.14 -11.95
N SER A 169 -3.45 0.23 -11.40
CA SER A 169 -2.63 1.45 -11.49
C SER A 169 -2.31 1.83 -12.94
N THR A 170 -2.09 0.85 -13.81
CA THR A 170 -1.86 1.06 -15.24
C THR A 170 -3.11 1.61 -15.92
N SER A 171 -4.26 0.94 -15.76
CA SER A 171 -5.53 1.36 -16.34
C SER A 171 -5.96 2.76 -15.86
N VAL A 172 -5.87 3.04 -14.55
CA VAL A 172 -6.21 4.35 -13.97
C VAL A 172 -5.36 5.45 -14.60
N ARG A 173 -4.04 5.27 -14.69
CA ARG A 173 -3.16 6.28 -15.30
C ARG A 173 -3.41 6.45 -16.81
N ASN A 174 -3.75 5.39 -17.53
CA ASN A 174 -4.11 5.47 -18.95
C ASN A 174 -5.35 6.33 -19.20
N THR A 175 -6.26 6.44 -18.21
CA THR A 175 -7.42 7.34 -18.27
C THR A 175 -7.13 8.79 -17.86
N GLY A 176 -5.87 9.10 -17.52
CA GLY A 176 -5.42 10.44 -17.08
C GLY A 176 -5.67 10.73 -15.60
N LEU A 177 -6.09 9.73 -14.82
CA LEU A 177 -6.29 9.85 -13.38
C LEU A 177 -4.98 9.58 -12.62
N ARG A 178 -4.87 10.13 -11.41
CA ARG A 178 -3.78 9.83 -10.47
C ARG A 178 -4.07 8.53 -9.71
N PHE A 179 -3.03 7.80 -9.31
CA PHE A 179 -3.20 6.56 -8.58
C PHE A 179 -2.47 6.59 -7.24
N GLY A 180 -3.16 6.17 -6.19
CA GLY A 180 -2.70 6.10 -4.83
C GLY A 180 -2.88 4.72 -4.23
N LEU A 181 -2.18 4.47 -3.14
CA LEU A 181 -2.29 3.23 -2.39
C LEU A 181 -2.56 3.52 -0.94
N TYR A 182 -3.56 2.83 -0.39
CA TYR A 182 -3.74 2.71 1.03
C TYR A 182 -2.86 1.59 1.58
N TYR A 183 -2.32 1.76 2.79
CA TYR A 183 -1.54 0.75 3.48
C TYR A 183 -1.87 0.72 4.97
N SER A 184 -2.31 -0.43 5.47
CA SER A 184 -2.48 -0.68 6.91
C SER A 184 -1.13 -0.91 7.59
N LEU A 185 -0.76 -0.03 8.52
CA LEU A 185 0.44 -0.12 9.36
C LEU A 185 0.39 -1.29 10.35
N LEU A 186 -0.83 -1.76 10.68
CA LEU A 186 -1.06 -2.94 11.50
C LEU A 186 -1.39 -4.20 10.68
N GLU A 187 -1.29 -5.34 11.34
CA GLU A 187 -1.83 -6.62 10.88
C GLU A 187 -2.29 -7.45 12.07
N TRP A 188 -3.60 -7.71 12.20
CA TRP A 188 -4.20 -8.20 13.45
C TRP A 188 -3.62 -9.51 13.99
N ALA A 189 -3.24 -10.42 13.10
CA ALA A 189 -2.76 -11.75 13.47
C ALA A 189 -1.26 -11.95 13.23
N HIS A 190 -0.52 -10.89 12.89
CA HIS A 190 0.90 -11.05 12.59
C HIS A 190 1.72 -11.19 13.89
N PRO A 191 2.55 -12.23 14.05
CA PRO A 191 3.26 -12.51 15.30
C PRO A 191 4.29 -11.44 15.69
N LEU A 192 4.73 -10.60 14.74
CA LEU A 192 5.61 -9.47 15.03
C LEU A 192 4.88 -8.20 15.45
N TYR A 193 3.55 -8.10 15.24
CA TYR A 193 2.78 -6.93 15.62
C TYR A 193 2.36 -7.02 17.10
N SER A 194 3.32 -6.82 18.00
CA SER A 194 3.11 -6.81 19.45
C SER A 194 4.18 -5.97 20.14
N GLN A 195 3.92 -5.49 21.37
CA GLN A 195 4.87 -4.61 22.07
C GLN A 195 6.31 -5.16 22.14
N PRO A 196 6.57 -6.45 22.45
CA PRO A 196 7.94 -6.97 22.53
C PRO A 196 8.63 -7.15 21.16
N THR A 197 7.89 -7.13 20.05
CA THR A 197 8.40 -7.45 18.71
C THR A 197 8.18 -6.35 17.67
N ILE A 198 7.60 -5.21 18.06
CA ILE A 198 7.19 -4.13 17.16
C ILE A 198 8.36 -3.57 16.31
N GLU A 199 9.56 -3.42 16.88
CA GLU A 199 10.73 -2.98 16.10
C GLU A 199 11.05 -3.95 14.95
N LYS A 200 10.90 -5.26 15.16
CA LYS A 200 11.09 -6.28 14.12
C LYS A 200 9.97 -6.22 13.08
N TRP A 201 8.73 -5.94 13.47
CA TRP A 201 7.63 -5.70 12.53
C TRP A 201 7.94 -4.54 11.60
N VAL A 202 8.34 -3.41 12.19
CA VAL A 202 8.66 -2.18 11.45
C VAL A 202 9.80 -2.44 10.46
N ASP A 203 10.92 -3.01 10.93
CA ASP A 203 12.14 -3.15 10.13
C ASP A 203 12.11 -4.28 9.11
N ARG A 204 11.38 -5.35 9.40
CA ARG A 204 11.42 -6.58 8.59
C ARG A 204 10.16 -6.83 7.78
N HIS A 205 9.07 -6.09 8.03
CA HIS A 205 7.81 -6.32 7.32
C HIS A 205 7.22 -5.01 6.80
N MET A 206 6.92 -4.06 7.69
CA MET A 206 6.19 -2.85 7.34
C MET A 206 6.96 -1.94 6.38
N ILE A 207 8.16 -1.48 6.76
CA ILE A 207 8.98 -0.60 5.92
C ILE A 207 9.39 -1.29 4.61
N PRO A 208 9.86 -2.56 4.61
CA PRO A 208 10.15 -3.26 3.36
C PRO A 208 8.94 -3.34 2.41
N GLN A 209 7.73 -3.64 2.90
CA GLN A 209 6.51 -3.61 2.07
C GLN A 209 6.22 -2.21 1.52
N MET A 210 6.29 -1.16 2.34
CA MET A 210 6.08 0.21 1.86
C MET A 210 7.11 0.59 0.78
N LYS A 211 8.38 0.19 0.95
CA LYS A 211 9.43 0.39 -0.06
C LYS A 211 9.13 -0.38 -1.35
N GLU A 212 8.61 -1.61 -1.28
CA GLU A 212 8.14 -2.33 -2.48
C GLU A 212 7.05 -1.53 -3.20
N LEU A 213 6.03 -1.07 -2.48
CA LEU A 213 4.91 -0.34 -3.06
C LEU A 213 5.36 0.94 -3.76
N VAL A 214 6.21 1.72 -3.10
CA VAL A 214 6.76 2.98 -3.65
C VAL A 214 7.63 2.70 -4.88
N ASN A 215 8.55 1.74 -4.80
CA ASN A 215 9.49 1.47 -5.89
C ASN A 215 8.84 0.83 -7.10
N ASN A 216 7.90 -0.10 -6.89
CA ASN A 216 7.29 -0.87 -7.96
C ASN A 216 6.15 -0.09 -8.65
N TYR A 217 5.32 0.63 -7.89
CA TYR A 217 4.08 1.24 -8.41
C TYR A 217 4.10 2.77 -8.47
N LYS A 218 5.07 3.39 -7.80
CA LYS A 218 5.28 4.86 -7.76
C LYS A 218 3.97 5.63 -7.53
N PRO A 219 3.17 5.28 -6.50
CA PRO A 219 1.88 5.90 -6.27
C PRO A 219 2.05 7.38 -5.97
N GLU A 220 1.12 8.20 -6.44
CA GLU A 220 1.08 9.63 -6.15
C GLU A 220 0.54 9.96 -4.75
N ILE A 221 -0.09 8.97 -4.10
CA ILE A 221 -0.59 9.06 -2.73
C ILE A 221 -0.22 7.77 -1.99
N ILE A 222 0.36 7.90 -0.80
CA ILE A 222 0.39 6.82 0.20
C ILE A 222 -0.58 7.23 1.30
N PHE A 223 -1.64 6.46 1.50
CA PHE A 223 -2.65 6.70 2.53
C PHE A 223 -2.50 5.64 3.63
N SER A 224 -1.78 5.98 4.70
CA SER A 224 -1.58 5.07 5.83
C SER A 224 -2.74 5.11 6.81
N ASP A 225 -2.96 3.99 7.49
CA ASP A 225 -3.96 3.81 8.56
C ASP A 225 -3.51 2.69 9.50
N GLY A 226 -4.14 2.54 10.66
CA GLY A 226 -3.80 1.53 11.66
C GLY A 226 -2.60 1.89 12.53
N GLU A 227 -2.30 3.18 12.72
CA GLU A 227 -1.29 3.69 13.64
C GLU A 227 -1.72 3.66 15.12
N TRP A 228 -2.92 3.14 15.42
CA TRP A 228 -3.63 3.37 16.68
C TRP A 228 -2.89 2.85 17.92
N ASP A 229 -2.04 1.83 17.77
CA ASP A 229 -1.37 1.16 18.88
C ASP A 229 0.02 1.74 19.20
N TYR A 230 0.63 2.51 18.30
CA TYR A 230 2.04 2.94 18.41
C TYR A 230 2.26 4.36 17.86
N ASP A 231 3.18 5.10 18.49
CA ASP A 231 3.53 6.44 18.03
C ASP A 231 4.39 6.43 16.75
N SER A 232 4.51 7.60 16.10
CA SER A 232 5.26 7.78 14.85
C SER A 232 6.75 7.44 15.00
N LYS A 233 7.32 7.63 16.20
CA LYS A 233 8.71 7.28 16.49
C LYS A 233 8.91 5.77 16.49
N THR A 234 8.02 5.03 17.14
CA THR A 234 8.04 3.56 17.17
C THR A 234 7.84 2.98 15.77
N LEU A 235 6.95 3.59 14.98
CA LEU A 235 6.70 3.21 13.59
C LEU A 235 7.74 3.76 12.59
N LYS A 236 8.75 4.50 13.07
CA LYS A 236 9.83 5.11 12.27
C LYS A 236 9.32 5.93 11.08
N SER A 237 8.27 6.72 11.28
CA SER A 237 7.62 7.46 10.18
C SER A 237 8.48 8.53 9.50
N GLU A 238 9.64 8.87 10.09
CA GLU A 238 10.63 9.78 9.50
C GLU A 238 11.55 9.09 8.46
N GLU A 239 11.62 7.75 8.46
CA GLU A 239 12.53 6.92 7.63
C GLU A 239 11.89 6.40 6.33
#